data_AF-A0A926VN28-F1
#
_entry.id   AF-A0A926VN28-F1
#
_cell.length_a   1.000
_cell.length_b   1.000
_cell.length_c   1.000
_cell.angle_alpha   90.00
_cell.angle_beta   90.00
_cell.angle_gamma   90.00
#
_symmetry.space_group_name_H-M   'P 1'
#
loop_
_entity.id
_entity.type
_entity.pdbx_description
1 polymer ?
#
loop_
_entity_poly.entity_id
_entity_poly.type
_entity_poly.pdbx_seq_one_letter_code
_entity_poly.pdbx_strand_id
1 'polypeptide(L)'
;MTQPIPKQSLTPLTENRRLNLHDVYICPVCRYGELSVLTLTESFACNFCRHIFTTNLNDQLLIMADSSQPMAWRWTGRNWKIAHQKDSELTAVLWLLGAALVIFPTLIVGLSAYIFPAEEGSYGAWLPKFWIGLTFVCHLSFVVWLLAENYQLPYYMVLKVKLREFLSRREERT
;
A
#
# COMPACT_ATOMS: atom_id res chain seq x y z
N MET A 1 9.21 -17.50 58.19
CA MET A 1 8.93 -18.36 57.03
C MET A 1 8.76 -17.44 55.83
N THR A 2 9.84 -17.23 55.07
CA THR A 2 9.88 -16.28 53.95
C THR A 2 10.03 -17.10 52.69
N GLN A 3 8.97 -17.20 51.89
CA GLN A 3 9.00 -17.94 50.63
C GLN A 3 9.82 -17.17 49.58
N PRO A 4 10.67 -17.84 48.77
CA PRO A 4 11.40 -17.20 47.70
C PRO A 4 10.52 -17.00 46.45
N ILE A 5 10.70 -15.83 45.83
CA ILE A 5 10.11 -15.40 44.56
C ILE A 5 10.50 -16.37 43.43
N PRO A 6 9.55 -16.85 42.60
CA PRO A 6 9.88 -17.77 41.51
C PRO A 6 10.63 -17.04 40.40
N LYS A 7 11.87 -17.47 40.13
CA LYS A 7 12.69 -17.03 39.01
C LYS A 7 12.02 -17.47 37.71
N GLN A 8 11.52 -16.51 36.93
CA GLN A 8 11.05 -16.75 35.56
C GLN A 8 12.23 -17.32 34.76
N SER A 9 12.09 -18.57 34.33
CA SER A 9 13.07 -19.24 33.48
C SER A 9 13.05 -18.59 32.10
N LEU A 10 14.15 -17.91 31.74
CA LEU A 10 14.45 -17.61 30.35
C LEU A 10 14.81 -18.93 29.64
N THR A 11 13.80 -19.55 29.02
CA THR A 11 13.97 -20.70 28.13
C THR A 11 14.50 -20.22 26.78
N PRO A 12 15.54 -20.86 26.19
CA PRO A 12 16.17 -20.38 24.96
C PRO A 12 15.25 -20.53 23.73
N LEU A 13 15.32 -19.54 22.85
CA LEU A 13 14.48 -19.29 21.67
C LEU A 13 14.65 -20.34 20.56
N THR A 14 14.10 -21.55 20.69
CA THR A 14 14.07 -22.53 19.58
C THR A 14 12.87 -23.46 19.61
N GLU A 15 11.66 -22.92 19.54
CA GLU A 15 10.47 -23.74 19.20
C GLU A 15 9.54 -22.89 18.34
N ASN A 16 8.92 -23.51 17.35
CA ASN A 16 7.99 -22.89 16.40
C ASN A 16 6.74 -22.39 17.15
N ARG A 17 6.86 -21.24 17.81
CA ARG A 17 5.86 -20.71 18.72
C ARG A 17 4.69 -20.18 17.89
N ARG A 18 3.57 -20.91 17.92
CA ARG A 18 2.30 -20.42 17.37
C ARG A 18 1.87 -19.17 18.12
N LEU A 19 1.12 -18.30 17.44
CA LEU A 19 0.54 -17.13 18.07
C LEU A 19 -0.37 -17.58 19.22
N ASN A 20 -0.17 -17.04 20.42
CA ASN A 20 -0.96 -17.36 21.60
C ASN A 20 -1.46 -16.07 22.25
N LEU A 21 -2.72 -16.04 22.68
CA LEU A 21 -3.32 -14.91 23.39
C LEU A 21 -2.64 -14.56 24.72
N HIS A 22 -1.92 -15.51 25.32
CA HIS A 22 -1.28 -15.34 26.61
C HIS A 22 0.14 -14.78 26.52
N ASP A 23 0.67 -14.62 25.30
CA ASP A 23 2.01 -14.12 25.05
C ASP A 23 2.00 -12.63 24.68
N VAL A 24 3.08 -11.95 25.05
CA VAL A 24 3.32 -10.55 24.70
C VAL A 24 4.17 -10.50 23.44
N TYR A 25 3.70 -9.76 22.43
CA TYR A 25 4.41 -9.58 21.17
C TYR A 25 4.74 -8.11 20.91
N ILE A 26 5.86 -7.83 20.25
CA ILE A 26 6.20 -6.48 19.80
C ILE A 26 5.23 -6.08 18.68
N CYS A 27 4.66 -4.89 18.78
CA CYS A 27 3.74 -4.35 17.80
C CYS A 27 4.43 -4.17 16.44
N PRO A 28 3.89 -4.75 15.34
CA PRO A 28 4.48 -4.62 14.02
C PRO A 28 4.38 -3.20 13.43
N VAL A 29 3.44 -2.38 13.93
CA VAL A 29 3.18 -1.02 13.44
C VAL A 29 4.21 -0.04 14.01
N CYS A 30 4.32 0.01 15.34
CA CYS A 30 5.22 0.97 15.98
C CYS A 30 6.60 0.39 16.31
N ARG A 31 6.78 -0.94 16.36
CA ARG A 31 8.02 -1.64 16.78
C ARG A 31 8.52 -1.33 18.20
N TYR A 32 7.86 -0.42 18.93
CA TYR A 32 8.21 -0.02 20.29
C TYR A 32 7.20 -0.50 21.34
N GLY A 33 5.92 -0.54 20.98
CA GLY A 33 4.85 -0.95 21.88
C GLY A 33 4.69 -2.46 21.95
N GLU A 34 4.18 -2.93 23.08
CA GLU A 34 3.79 -4.32 23.29
C GLU A 34 2.30 -4.50 22.98
N LEU A 35 1.98 -5.63 22.34
CA LEU A 35 0.63 -6.10 22.08
C LEU A 35 0.15 -6.87 23.30
N SER A 36 -0.87 -6.35 23.97
CA SER A 36 -1.57 -7.02 25.07
C SER A 36 -2.93 -7.50 24.60
N VAL A 37 -3.33 -8.70 25.03
CA VAL A 37 -4.66 -9.25 24.74
C VAL A 37 -5.75 -8.42 25.43
N LEU A 38 -6.84 -8.13 24.71
CA LEU A 38 -8.07 -7.66 25.32
C LEU A 38 -8.87 -8.87 25.77
N THR A 39 -9.04 -9.04 27.08
CA THR A 39 -9.65 -10.25 27.66
C THR A 39 -11.12 -10.50 27.28
N LEU A 40 -11.77 -9.54 26.62
CA LEU A 40 -13.18 -9.61 26.23
C LEU A 40 -13.40 -9.97 24.76
N THR A 41 -12.35 -9.93 23.94
CA THR A 41 -12.40 -10.15 22.50
C THR A 41 -11.10 -10.80 22.04
N GLU A 42 -11.11 -11.76 21.12
CA GLU A 42 -9.90 -12.43 20.58
C GLU A 42 -9.02 -11.47 19.73
N SER A 43 -8.59 -10.38 20.36
CA SER A 43 -7.98 -9.19 19.78
C SER A 43 -6.86 -8.68 20.68
N PHE A 44 -5.86 -8.04 20.06
CA PHE A 44 -4.73 -7.43 20.73
C PHE A 44 -4.80 -5.92 20.58
N ALA A 45 -4.42 -5.20 21.63
CA ALA A 45 -4.20 -3.76 21.56
C ALA A 45 -2.75 -3.43 21.87
N CYS A 46 -2.24 -2.43 21.18
CA CYS A 46 -0.91 -1.89 21.40
C CYS A 46 -0.94 -0.85 22.53
N ASN A 47 -0.15 -1.06 23.60
CA ASN A 47 -0.11 -0.12 24.72
C ASN A 47 0.43 1.27 24.34
N PHE A 48 1.26 1.35 23.28
CA PHE A 48 1.84 2.61 22.82
C PHE A 48 0.97 3.32 21.78
N CYS A 49 0.66 2.60 20.71
CA CYS A 49 0.00 3.12 19.52
C CYS A 49 -1.53 3.06 19.57
N ARG A 50 -2.11 2.43 20.59
CA ARG A 50 -3.56 2.33 20.85
C ARG A 50 -4.41 1.75 19.72
N HIS A 51 -3.80 1.21 18.67
CA HIS A 51 -4.52 0.48 17.63
C HIS A 51 -4.95 -0.91 18.13
N ILE A 52 -6.15 -1.30 17.68
CA ILE A 52 -6.75 -2.60 17.94
C ILE A 52 -6.50 -3.50 16.73
N PHE A 53 -6.06 -4.72 17.01
CA PHE A 53 -5.77 -5.74 16.03
C PHE A 53 -6.65 -6.96 16.32
N THR A 54 -7.42 -7.41 15.34
CA THR A 54 -8.11 -8.70 15.43
C THR A 54 -7.15 -9.81 15.09
N THR A 55 -7.23 -10.93 15.80
CA THR A 55 -6.38 -12.08 15.52
C THR A 55 -7.16 -13.29 15.10
N ASN A 56 -6.64 -13.97 14.08
CA ASN A 56 -7.10 -15.28 13.67
C ASN A 56 -6.00 -16.28 14.04
N LEU A 57 -6.22 -17.00 15.15
CA LEU A 57 -5.28 -18.00 15.69
C LEU A 57 -5.10 -19.21 14.77
N ASN A 58 -6.13 -19.55 13.98
CA ASN A 58 -6.06 -20.67 13.03
C ASN A 58 -5.07 -20.37 11.91
N ASP A 59 -5.11 -19.14 11.40
CA ASP A 59 -4.25 -18.67 10.30
C ASP A 59 -2.96 -17.98 10.76
N GLN A 60 -2.75 -17.87 12.09
CA GLN A 60 -1.65 -17.12 12.72
C GLN A 60 -1.55 -15.68 12.17
N LEU A 61 -2.70 -15.06 11.96
CA LEU A 61 -2.84 -13.78 11.28
C LEU A 61 -3.28 -12.71 12.27
N LEU A 62 -2.68 -11.53 12.14
CA LEU A 62 -3.00 -10.35 12.92
C LEU A 62 -3.44 -9.25 11.94
N ILE A 63 -4.69 -8.81 12.05
CA ILE A 63 -5.34 -7.87 11.12
C ILE A 63 -5.64 -6.58 11.88
N MET A 64 -5.29 -5.44 11.32
CA MET A 64 -5.69 -4.16 11.89
C MET A 64 -7.21 -3.96 11.71
N ALA A 65 -7.94 -3.78 12.81
CA ALA A 65 -9.40 -3.63 12.78
C ALA A 65 -9.86 -2.21 12.37
N ASP A 66 -8.95 -1.25 12.51
CA ASP A 66 -9.22 0.19 12.45
C ASP A 66 -8.86 0.82 11.08
N SER A 67 -8.40 0.01 10.12
CA SER A 67 -7.98 0.50 8.80
C SER A 67 -8.97 0.08 7.72
N SER A 68 -9.37 1.02 6.87
CA SER A 68 -10.19 0.78 5.66
C SER A 68 -9.53 -0.19 4.68
N GLN A 69 -8.21 -0.36 4.79
CA GLN A 69 -7.45 -1.43 4.15
C GLN A 69 -6.94 -2.39 5.25
N PRO A 70 -7.42 -3.64 5.32
CA PRO A 70 -7.05 -4.58 6.38
C PRO A 70 -5.59 -5.01 6.20
N MET A 71 -4.68 -4.23 6.78
CA MET A 71 -3.27 -4.59 6.81
C MET A 71 -3.12 -5.79 7.73
N ALA A 72 -2.71 -6.91 7.13
CA ALA A 72 -2.57 -8.19 7.79
C ALA A 72 -1.10 -8.59 7.91
N TRP A 73 -0.71 -9.08 9.08
CA TRP A 73 0.60 -9.66 9.35
C TRP A 73 0.44 -11.12 9.73
N ARG A 74 1.22 -11.99 9.12
CA ARG A 74 1.32 -13.40 9.48
C ARG A 74 2.51 -13.59 10.41
N TRP A 75 2.26 -14.26 11.52
CA TRP A 75 3.32 -14.69 12.42
C TRP A 75 4.09 -15.86 11.80
N THR A 76 5.41 -15.76 11.74
CA THR A 76 6.27 -16.84 11.20
C THR A 76 7.04 -17.60 12.29
N GLY A 77 6.62 -17.48 13.55
CA GLY A 77 7.27 -18.11 14.71
C GLY A 77 8.37 -17.27 15.35
N ARG A 78 8.95 -16.31 14.62
CA ARG A 78 9.99 -15.40 15.13
C ARG A 78 9.77 -13.93 14.79
N ASN A 79 9.20 -13.66 13.62
CA ASN A 79 8.98 -12.31 13.12
C ASN A 79 7.61 -12.19 12.47
N TRP A 80 7.12 -10.95 12.39
CA TRP A 80 5.95 -10.58 11.61
C TRP A 80 6.32 -10.49 10.13
N LYS A 81 5.61 -11.22 9.27
CA LYS A 81 5.66 -11.02 7.81
C LYS A 81 4.36 -10.38 7.36
N ILE A 82 4.41 -9.44 6.42
CA ILE A 82 3.21 -8.85 5.83
C ILE A 82 2.49 -9.95 5.04
N ALA A 83 1.24 -10.21 5.41
CA ALA A 83 0.38 -11.22 4.79
C ALA A 83 -0.46 -10.63 3.63
N HIS A 84 -0.65 -9.32 3.63
CA HIS A 84 -1.39 -8.63 2.57
C HIS A 84 -0.49 -8.41 1.34
N GLN A 85 -0.54 -9.36 0.41
CA GLN A 85 -0.03 -9.22 -0.98
C GLN A 85 -1.17 -9.23 -2.00
N LYS A 86 -2.42 -9.03 -1.55
CA LYS A 86 -3.60 -9.05 -2.43
C LYS A 86 -3.77 -7.76 -3.25
N ASP A 87 -2.93 -6.76 -3.01
CA ASP A 87 -2.85 -5.56 -3.83
C ASP A 87 -2.24 -5.80 -5.21
N SER A 88 -1.49 -6.89 -5.42
CA SER A 88 -0.84 -7.14 -6.73
C SER A 88 -1.85 -7.40 -7.84
N GLU A 89 -2.87 -8.22 -7.60
CA GLU A 89 -3.92 -8.53 -8.56
C GLU A 89 -4.77 -7.29 -8.88
N LEU A 90 -5.16 -6.51 -7.85
CA LEU A 90 -5.92 -5.28 -8.06
C LEU A 90 -5.09 -4.22 -8.81
N THR A 91 -3.81 -4.10 -8.48
CA THR A 91 -2.86 -3.19 -9.15
C THR A 91 -2.64 -3.61 -10.60
N ALA A 92 -2.55 -4.91 -10.88
CA ALA A 92 -2.41 -5.44 -12.23
C ALA A 92 -3.65 -5.16 -13.08
N VAL A 93 -4.86 -5.36 -12.52
CA VAL A 93 -6.13 -5.04 -13.18
C VAL A 93 -6.23 -3.55 -13.48
N LEU A 94 -5.85 -2.68 -12.54
CA LEU A 94 -5.81 -1.23 -12.77
C LEU A 94 -4.80 -0.84 -13.85
N TRP A 95 -3.62 -1.45 -13.87
CA TRP A 95 -2.62 -1.21 -14.90
C TRP A 95 -3.11 -1.62 -16.28
N LEU A 96 -3.75 -2.80 -16.38
CA LEU A 96 -4.35 -3.29 -17.61
C LEU A 96 -5.47 -2.36 -18.10
N LEU A 97 -6.36 -1.93 -17.21
CA LEU A 97 -7.45 -1.03 -17.54
C LEU A 97 -6.93 0.35 -17.97
N GLY A 98 -5.93 0.89 -17.28
CA GLY A 98 -5.28 2.15 -17.65
C GLY A 98 -4.58 2.06 -19.01
N ALA A 99 -3.84 0.98 -19.27
CA ALA A 99 -3.19 0.75 -20.55
C ALA A 99 -4.23 0.64 -21.69
N ALA A 100 -5.31 -0.11 -21.48
CA ALA A 100 -6.40 -0.20 -22.46
C ALA A 100 -7.03 1.17 -22.75
N LEU A 101 -7.27 1.98 -21.71
CA LEU A 101 -7.88 3.30 -21.84
C LEU A 101 -7.01 4.31 -22.59
N VAL A 102 -5.69 4.13 -22.60
CA VAL A 102 -4.77 4.95 -23.42
C VAL A 102 -4.61 4.39 -24.83
N ILE A 103 -4.40 3.08 -24.96
CA ILE A 103 -4.07 2.41 -26.22
C ILE A 103 -5.26 2.36 -27.16
N PHE A 104 -6.46 2.03 -26.66
CA PHE A 104 -7.64 1.84 -27.50
C PHE A 104 -8.07 3.11 -28.26
N PRO A 105 -8.25 4.27 -27.60
CA PRO A 105 -8.62 5.50 -28.30
C PRO A 105 -7.50 6.02 -29.21
N THR A 106 -6.23 5.88 -28.82
CA THR A 106 -5.12 6.31 -29.68
C THR A 106 -4.97 5.42 -30.92
N LEU A 107 -5.22 4.11 -30.80
CA LEU A 107 -5.31 3.22 -31.95
C LEU A 107 -6.46 3.59 -32.87
N ILE A 108 -7.67 3.82 -32.34
CA ILE A 108 -8.85 4.17 -33.16
C ILE A 108 -8.57 5.45 -33.97
N VAL A 109 -8.01 6.47 -33.33
CA VAL A 109 -7.67 7.74 -34.00
C VAL A 109 -6.48 7.58 -34.95
N GLY A 110 -5.49 6.77 -34.61
CA GLY A 110 -4.37 6.47 -35.50
C GLY A 110 -4.81 5.70 -36.75
N LEU A 111 -5.69 4.72 -36.59
CA LEU A 111 -6.29 3.93 -37.67
C LEU A 111 -7.14 4.81 -38.58
N SER A 112 -7.93 5.74 -38.02
CA SER A 112 -8.71 6.66 -38.85
C SER A 112 -7.81 7.58 -39.69
N ALA A 113 -6.71 8.06 -39.12
CA ALA A 113 -5.71 8.85 -39.86
C ALA A 113 -4.96 8.03 -40.92
N TYR A 114 -4.81 6.72 -40.72
CA TYR A 114 -4.20 5.81 -41.70
C TYR A 114 -5.13 5.49 -42.87
N ILE A 115 -6.41 5.23 -42.60
CA ILE A 115 -7.42 4.91 -43.63
C ILE A 115 -7.75 6.15 -44.47
N PHE A 116 -7.75 7.34 -43.86
CA PHE A 116 -8.02 8.61 -44.53
C PHE A 116 -6.79 9.52 -44.45
N PRO A 117 -5.74 9.25 -45.24
CA PRO A 117 -4.55 10.07 -45.24
C PRO A 117 -4.90 11.49 -45.71
N ALA A 118 -4.48 12.49 -44.93
CA ALA A 118 -4.63 13.88 -45.33
C ALA A 118 -3.65 14.23 -46.46
N GLU A 119 -4.13 14.94 -47.47
CA GLU A 119 -3.31 15.36 -48.60
C GLU A 119 -2.19 16.33 -48.15
N GLU A 120 -0.94 15.97 -48.46
CA GLU A 120 0.23 16.72 -48.02
C GLU A 120 0.27 18.09 -48.71
N GLY A 121 0.09 19.16 -47.94
CA GLY A 121 0.03 20.55 -48.45
C GLY A 121 -1.27 21.28 -48.15
N SER A 122 -2.31 20.57 -47.70
CA SER A 122 -3.55 21.20 -47.23
C SER A 122 -3.40 21.76 -45.80
N TYR A 123 -4.01 22.92 -45.53
CA TYR A 123 -4.04 23.56 -44.20
C TYR A 123 -4.63 22.64 -43.11
N GLY A 124 -5.38 21.60 -43.49
CA GLY A 124 -5.95 20.61 -42.56
C GLY A 124 -5.04 19.42 -42.20
N ALA A 125 -3.88 19.25 -42.83
CA ALA A 125 -3.04 18.04 -42.66
C ALA A 125 -2.41 17.89 -41.26
N TRP A 126 -2.36 18.97 -40.46
CA TRP A 126 -1.90 18.94 -39.08
C TRP A 126 -2.96 18.43 -38.09
N LEU A 127 -4.25 18.53 -38.44
CA LEU A 127 -5.36 18.23 -37.54
C LEU A 127 -5.34 16.78 -37.05
N PRO A 128 -5.15 15.75 -37.92
CA PRO A 128 -5.07 14.37 -37.46
C PRO A 128 -3.91 14.14 -36.48
N LYS A 129 -2.72 14.72 -36.78
CA LYS A 129 -1.54 14.60 -35.92
C LYS A 129 -1.76 15.26 -34.56
N PHE A 130 -2.36 16.45 -34.55
CA PHE A 130 -2.72 17.16 -33.32
C PHE A 130 -3.76 16.38 -32.51
N TRP A 131 -4.78 15.82 -33.16
CA TRP A 131 -5.86 15.08 -32.51
C TRP A 131 -5.38 13.77 -31.86
N ILE A 132 -4.45 13.05 -32.50
CA ILE A 132 -3.78 11.88 -31.92
C ILE A 132 -3.02 12.28 -30.64
N GLY A 133 -2.25 13.37 -30.69
CA GLY A 133 -1.53 13.87 -29.52
C GLY A 133 -2.46 14.28 -28.39
N LEU A 134 -3.52 15.04 -28.71
CA LEU A 134 -4.51 15.50 -27.73
C LEU A 134 -5.24 14.32 -27.07
N THR A 135 -5.67 13.33 -27.86
CA THR A 135 -6.32 12.13 -27.30
C THR A 135 -5.38 11.35 -26.40
N PHE A 136 -4.12 11.15 -26.80
CA PHE A 136 -3.14 10.52 -25.92
C PHE A 136 -2.97 11.28 -24.59
N VAL A 137 -2.80 12.59 -24.63
CA VAL A 137 -2.59 13.42 -23.42
C VAL A 137 -3.81 13.42 -22.50
N CYS A 138 -5.02 13.55 -23.04
CA CYS A 138 -6.24 13.53 -22.25
C CYS A 138 -6.44 12.18 -21.54
N HIS A 139 -6.28 11.06 -22.24
CA HIS A 139 -6.43 9.73 -21.65
C HIS A 139 -5.32 9.43 -20.65
N LEU A 140 -4.08 9.83 -20.95
CA LEU A 140 -2.96 9.70 -20.00
C LEU A 140 -3.21 10.52 -18.73
N SER A 141 -3.72 11.75 -18.86
CA SER A 141 -4.09 12.58 -17.70
C SER A 141 -5.18 11.93 -16.87
N PHE A 142 -6.18 11.31 -17.50
CA PHE A 142 -7.23 10.58 -16.81
C PHE A 142 -6.68 9.35 -16.07
N VAL A 143 -5.78 8.58 -16.69
CA VAL A 143 -5.12 7.44 -16.05
C VAL A 143 -4.22 7.89 -14.89
N VAL A 144 -3.46 8.97 -15.06
CA VAL A 144 -2.64 9.55 -13.99
C VAL A 144 -3.51 10.02 -12.83
N TRP A 145 -4.64 10.66 -13.12
CA TRP A 145 -5.62 11.04 -12.11
C TRP A 145 -6.17 9.81 -11.38
N LEU A 146 -6.60 8.79 -12.13
CA LEU A 146 -7.17 7.56 -11.57
C LEU A 146 -6.15 6.79 -10.75
N LEU A 147 -4.88 6.78 -11.16
CA LEU A 147 -3.78 6.25 -10.36
C LEU A 147 -3.57 7.10 -9.10
N ALA A 148 -3.57 8.43 -9.19
CA ALA A 148 -3.43 9.29 -8.03
C ALA A 148 -4.57 9.06 -7.01
N GLU A 149 -5.80 8.88 -7.50
CA GLU A 149 -6.96 8.54 -6.67
C GLU A 149 -6.82 7.11 -6.13
N ASN A 150 -6.60 6.08 -6.94
CA ASN A 150 -6.54 4.70 -6.44
C ASN A 150 -5.35 4.43 -5.50
N TYR A 151 -4.27 5.20 -5.61
CA TYR A 151 -3.11 5.16 -4.70
C TYR A 151 -3.32 5.95 -3.39
N GLN A 152 -4.57 6.24 -2.97
CA GLN A 152 -4.94 7.22 -1.92
C GLN A 152 -4.08 7.34 -0.63
N LEU A 153 -3.16 6.44 -0.18
CA LEU A 153 -2.58 6.58 1.19
C LEU A 153 -1.09 6.34 1.53
N PRO A 154 -0.14 5.95 0.65
CA PRO A 154 1.28 5.98 1.03
C PRO A 154 2.18 6.94 0.23
N TYR A 155 2.02 7.08 -1.09
CA TYR A 155 3.01 7.82 -1.90
C TYR A 155 2.91 9.34 -1.73
N TYR A 156 1.70 9.90 -1.68
CA TYR A 156 1.50 11.34 -1.47
C TYR A 156 2.08 11.81 -0.12
N MET A 157 1.94 11.00 0.94
CA MET A 157 2.52 11.30 2.25
C MET A 157 4.06 11.22 2.22
N VAL A 158 4.64 10.21 1.58
CA VAL A 158 6.10 10.09 1.44
C VAL A 158 6.69 11.24 0.61
N LEU A 159 6.03 11.64 -0.48
CA LEU A 159 6.45 12.74 -1.32
C LEU A 159 6.35 14.08 -0.56
N LYS A 160 5.26 14.30 0.18
CA LYS A 160 5.06 15.49 1.03
C LYS A 160 6.13 15.59 2.13
N VAL A 161 6.51 14.47 2.74
CA VAL A 161 7.60 14.42 3.73
C VAL A 161 8.95 14.76 3.08
N LYS A 162 9.28 14.14 1.94
CA LYS A 162 10.52 14.44 1.23
C LYS A 162 10.60 15.89 0.74
N LEU A 163 9.49 16.44 0.27
CA LEU A 163 9.43 17.83 -0.20
C LEU A 163 9.65 18.81 0.97
N ARG A 164 9.05 18.54 2.13
CA ARG A 164 9.25 19.34 3.34
C ARG A 164 10.71 19.29 3.83
N GLU A 165 11.32 18.10 3.81
CA GLU A 165 12.73 17.91 4.19
C GLU A 165 13.69 18.58 3.19
N PHE A 166 13.34 18.60 1.91
CA PHE A 166 14.12 19.31 0.90
C PHE A 166 14.02 20.83 1.06
N LEU A 167 12.82 21.33 1.37
CA LEU A 167 12.59 22.76 1.62
C LEU A 167 13.31 23.24 2.89
N SER A 168 13.25 22.48 3.99
CA SER A 168 13.98 22.83 5.22
C SER A 168 15.50 22.82 5.02
N ARG A 169 16.04 21.84 4.27
CA ARG A 169 17.47 21.83 3.90
C ARG A 169 17.88 23.00 3.00
N ARG A 170 16.93 23.55 2.23
CA ARG A 170 17.21 24.70 1.35
C ARG A 170 17.24 25.99 2.14
N GLU A 171 16.40 26.11 3.17
CA GLU A 171 16.32 27.27 4.08
C GLU A 171 17.57 27.39 4.96
N GLU A 172 18.17 26.28 5.41
CA GLU A 172 19.44 26.29 6.17
C GLU A 172 20.68 26.65 5.34
N ARG A 173 20.57 26.73 4.00
CA ARG A 173 21.71 27.02 3.09
C ARG A 173 21.70 28.45 2.54
N THR A 174 20.68 29.23 2.84
CA THR A 174 20.55 30.65 2.48
C THR A 174 20.76 31.53 3.70
#